data_AF-A0A1I3F157-F1
#
_entry.id   AF-A0A1I3F157-F1
#
_cell.length_a   1.000
_cell.length_b   1.000
_cell.length_c   1.000
_cell.angle_alpha   90.00
_cell.angle_beta   90.00
_cell.angle_gamma   90.00
#
_symmetry.space_group_name_H-M   'P 1'
#
loop_
_entity.id
_entity.type
_entity.pdbx_description
1 polymer ?
#
loop_
_entity_poly.entity_id
_entity_poly.type
_entity_poly.pdbx_seq_one_letter_code
_entity_poly.pdbx_strand_id
1 'polypeptide(L)'
;MKNRILAGILALFFGGFGIHRFYLGQKGLGILYLLFFWTLIPFFIAFIDAIIFFLSSDEKFNSKFNHIDKTTDLFCANCSTKLTYMTTPNLGGGKLNDGEKVCRECFKKMTKFDAGFGLNSSKKYSTLKVKEIINNSFEKPREKSDNFVSKLNFITFPDRIDAIVWHIKAIDKGLLNEDLELANLSYAKLIESIRQQNITENGTFEDHLETIRKEYDEFRAYYGLEYPQQFLPPSQRQKTQTTSTIQSNPKPTVTSNNSKLKTLLSELGSKGHAEYPLLRKEYAVTSGMPYTDFSGWVIEQLKTKDYNSLYAFVKEYYLGRDKDTHSEQELKKTFEKFLTKNFKALFSNIDEQAIFEIQAFFILKRGIDDFNREFWIAEDKEAELLCKILSVYSFEIVPNSFDPLIKKANKFLREMRKDVDFWKEYKNYKIEELQNEYKLETANGLEKKLKQINTGERLHFFDFATVYSYRKFWNGDSSYKTRSYGINELDSIKNISELGIFDTVNDINAIPEITSKGELKETAEKAGFEIKKSWTMDKIFENLMKSEQGQSFLKEFIKDKQVLAFKDEYRIDLTNIFKHQEKIKRTVDLITMM
;
A
#
# COMPACT_ATOMS: atom_id res chain seq x y z
N MET A 1 21.58 -9.47 4.90
CA MET A 1 22.67 -8.67 5.53
C MET A 1 23.89 -9.57 5.69
N LYS A 2 25.10 -9.05 5.45
CA LYS A 2 26.35 -9.81 5.61
C LYS A 2 26.73 -9.90 7.09
N ASN A 3 27.32 -11.01 7.51
CA ASN A 3 27.71 -11.24 8.90
C ASN A 3 29.21 -10.98 9.09
N ARG A 4 29.60 -10.23 10.13
CA ARG A 4 31.01 -9.89 10.41
C ARG A 4 31.88 -11.09 10.78
N ILE A 5 31.33 -12.04 11.52
CA ILE A 5 32.03 -13.25 11.95
C ILE A 5 32.35 -14.10 10.72
N LEU A 6 31.37 -14.25 9.82
CA LEU A 6 31.58 -14.98 8.57
C LEU A 6 32.59 -14.28 7.66
N ALA A 7 32.56 -12.94 7.57
CA ALA A 7 33.57 -12.17 6.84
C ALA A 7 34.99 -12.34 7.41
N GLY A 8 35.14 -12.39 8.74
CA GLY A 8 36.40 -12.66 9.43
C GLY A 8 36.93 -14.07 9.17
N ILE A 9 36.07 -15.09 9.24
CA ILE A 9 36.44 -16.48 8.93
C ILE A 9 36.91 -16.61 7.48
N LEU A 10 36.18 -16.01 6.53
CA LEU A 10 36.57 -16.02 5.13
C LEU A 10 37.87 -15.26 4.87
N ALA A 11 38.14 -14.18 5.63
CA ALA A 11 39.38 -13.43 5.52
C ALA A 11 40.57 -14.22 6.08
N LEU A 12 40.37 -15.00 7.15
CA LEU A 12 41.41 -15.79 7.77
C LEU A 12 41.83 -17.01 6.94
N PHE A 13 40.88 -17.79 6.43
CA PHE A 13 41.18 -19.04 5.71
C PHE A 13 41.29 -18.87 4.20
N PHE A 14 40.53 -17.94 3.63
CA PHE A 14 40.42 -17.73 2.18
C PHE A 14 40.85 -16.31 1.77
N GLY A 15 41.62 -15.65 2.65
CA GLY A 15 42.08 -14.28 2.53
C GLY A 15 42.95 -14.01 1.32
N GLY A 16 43.95 -14.86 1.08
CA GLY A 16 44.87 -14.72 -0.04
C GLY A 16 44.20 -14.76 -1.42
N PHE A 17 43.05 -15.44 -1.54
CA PHE A 17 42.25 -15.50 -2.76
C PHE A 17 41.18 -14.40 -2.84
N GLY A 18 41.08 -13.53 -1.83
CA GLY A 18 40.12 -12.42 -1.81
C GLY A 18 38.65 -12.83 -1.66
N ILE A 19 38.35 -14.05 -1.24
CA ILE A 19 36.97 -14.57 -1.13
C ILE A 19 36.11 -13.71 -0.18
N HIS A 20 36.68 -13.24 0.93
CA HIS A 20 36.01 -12.31 1.85
C HIS A 20 35.66 -10.97 1.18
N ARG A 21 36.47 -10.47 0.22
CA ARG A 21 36.15 -9.25 -0.54
C ARG A 21 34.96 -9.46 -1.47
N PHE A 22 34.83 -10.65 -2.07
CA PHE A 22 33.64 -11.03 -2.84
C PHE A 22 32.39 -11.13 -1.95
N TYR A 23 32.51 -11.76 -0.77
CA TYR A 23 31.43 -11.81 0.22
C TYR A 23 30.96 -10.41 0.64
N LEU A 24 31.89 -9.46 0.78
CA LEU A 24 31.61 -8.07 1.11
C LEU A 24 31.10 -7.24 -0.10
N GLY A 25 30.95 -7.82 -1.30
CA GLY A 25 30.46 -7.15 -2.51
C GLY A 25 31.52 -6.30 -3.24
N GLN A 26 32.78 -6.35 -2.81
CA GLN A 26 33.89 -5.58 -3.36
C GLN A 26 34.57 -6.33 -4.52
N LYS A 27 33.83 -6.54 -5.62
CA LYS A 27 34.24 -7.39 -6.75
C LYS A 27 35.59 -6.99 -7.38
N GLY A 28 35.85 -5.69 -7.52
CA GLY A 28 37.12 -5.19 -8.08
C GLY A 28 38.33 -5.52 -7.20
N LEU A 29 38.20 -5.38 -5.88
CA LEU A 29 39.25 -5.75 -4.93
C LEU A 29 39.43 -7.27 -4.86
N GLY A 30 38.34 -8.04 -4.94
CA GLY A 30 38.42 -9.51 -5.03
C GLY A 30 39.19 -9.97 -6.27
N ILE A 31 38.94 -9.36 -7.44
CA ILE A 31 39.69 -9.65 -8.67
C ILE A 31 41.17 -9.26 -8.52
N LEU A 32 41.47 -8.11 -7.89
CA LEU A 32 42.84 -7.71 -7.62
C LEU A 32 43.58 -8.73 -6.74
N TYR A 33 42.92 -9.22 -5.69
CA TYR A 33 43.48 -10.26 -4.82
C TYR A 33 43.73 -11.56 -5.60
N LEU A 34 42.82 -11.97 -6.48
CA LEU A 34 43.00 -13.14 -7.36
C LEU A 34 44.10 -12.96 -8.41
N LEU A 35 44.42 -11.74 -8.84
CA LEU A 35 45.51 -11.49 -9.78
C LEU A 35 46.88 -11.43 -9.08
N PHE A 36 46.90 -11.00 -7.82
CA PHE A 36 48.12 -10.83 -7.04
C PHE A 36 48.31 -11.90 -5.94
N PHE A 37 47.48 -12.95 -5.89
CA PHE A 37 47.54 -13.99 -4.84
C PHE A 37 48.92 -14.65 -4.75
N TRP A 38 49.61 -14.78 -5.88
CA TRP A 38 50.96 -15.34 -6.00
C TRP A 38 52.06 -14.47 -5.40
N THR A 39 51.78 -13.20 -5.11
CA THR A 39 52.74 -12.28 -4.46
C THR A 39 52.78 -12.44 -2.93
N LEU A 40 51.88 -13.25 -2.35
CA LEU A 40 51.67 -13.44 -0.90
C LEU A 40 51.27 -12.18 -0.10
N ILE A 41 51.43 -10.98 -0.66
CA ILE A 41 50.98 -9.70 -0.10
C ILE A 41 49.47 -9.72 0.25
N PRO A 42 48.56 -10.25 -0.60
CA PRO A 42 47.13 -10.30 -0.26
C PRO A 42 46.82 -11.14 1.00
N PHE A 43 47.66 -12.12 1.33
CA PHE A 43 47.48 -12.96 2.51
C PHE A 43 47.70 -12.16 3.81
N PHE A 44 48.75 -11.33 3.85
CA PHE A 44 49.03 -10.46 4.99
C PHE A 44 47.96 -9.39 5.19
N ILE A 45 47.49 -8.78 4.10
CA ILE A 45 46.43 -7.77 4.18
C ILE A 45 45.11 -8.41 4.67
N ALA A 46 44.77 -9.59 4.15
CA ALA A 46 43.57 -10.30 4.57
C ALA A 46 43.62 -10.76 6.04
N PHE A 47 44.81 -11.09 6.56
CA PHE A 47 45.00 -11.42 7.97
C PHE A 47 44.72 -10.22 8.88
N ILE A 48 45.18 -9.02 8.49
CA ILE A 48 44.86 -7.77 9.20
C ILE A 48 43.35 -7.48 9.13
N ASP A 49 42.73 -7.67 7.95
CA ASP A 49 41.28 -7.52 7.80
C ASP A 49 40.49 -8.48 8.69
N ALA A 50 40.93 -9.73 8.84
CA ALA A 50 40.29 -10.71 9.73
C ALA A 50 40.29 -10.24 11.18
N ILE A 51 41.42 -9.73 11.68
CA ILE A 51 41.54 -9.16 13.04
C ILE A 51 40.59 -7.96 13.19
N ILE A 52 40.56 -7.06 12.21
CA ILE A 52 39.69 -5.88 12.22
C ILE A 52 38.20 -6.31 12.25
N PHE A 53 37.81 -7.34 11.49
CA PHE A 53 36.41 -7.80 11.46
C PHE A 53 35.99 -8.45 12.78
N PHE A 54 36.84 -9.28 13.39
CA PHE A 54 36.53 -9.89 14.69
C PHE A 54 36.45 -8.85 15.82
N LEU A 55 37.30 -7.82 15.78
CA LEU A 55 37.33 -6.75 16.78
C LEU A 55 36.32 -5.61 16.53
N SER A 56 35.71 -5.56 15.35
CA SER A 56 34.67 -4.56 15.04
C SER A 56 33.33 -4.90 15.70
N SER A 57 32.60 -3.88 16.18
CA SER A 57 31.22 -4.04 16.64
C SER A 57 30.27 -4.25 15.45
N ASP A 58 29.15 -4.94 15.68
CA ASP A 58 28.14 -5.19 14.65
C ASP A 58 27.62 -3.88 14.02
N GLU A 59 27.45 -2.82 14.80
CA GLU A 59 27.08 -1.49 14.30
C GLU A 59 28.11 -0.90 13.33
N LYS A 60 29.41 -0.92 13.67
CA LYS A 60 30.49 -0.39 12.82
C LYS A 60 30.70 -1.23 11.56
N PHE A 61 30.51 -2.55 11.66
CA PHE A 61 30.57 -3.44 10.50
C PHE A 61 29.39 -3.18 9.57
N ASN A 62 28.19 -3.08 10.15
CA ASN A 62 26.97 -2.81 9.39
C ASN A 62 27.03 -1.46 8.69
N SER A 63 27.51 -0.42 9.37
CA SER A 63 27.67 0.92 8.80
C SER A 63 28.72 1.01 7.69
N LYS A 64 29.57 0.00 7.49
CA LYS A 64 30.67 0.02 6.49
C LYS A 64 30.44 -0.97 5.34
N PHE A 65 29.79 -2.10 5.60
CA PHE A 65 29.65 -3.20 4.64
C PHE A 65 28.20 -3.62 4.37
N ASN A 66 27.30 -3.30 5.29
CA ASN A 66 25.85 -3.46 5.15
C ASN A 66 25.19 -2.09 5.09
N HIS A 67 25.83 -1.11 4.44
CA HIS A 67 25.13 0.10 4.03
C HIS A 67 23.79 -0.35 3.45
N ILE A 68 22.70 -0.05 4.15
CA ILE A 68 21.44 0.22 3.49
C ILE A 68 21.85 1.34 2.56
N ASP A 69 21.95 1.05 1.27
CA ASP A 69 22.15 2.10 0.30
C ASP A 69 21.01 3.09 0.58
N LYS A 70 21.34 4.21 1.21
CA LYS A 70 20.78 5.46 0.72
C LYS A 70 21.37 5.58 -0.67
N THR A 71 20.78 4.87 -1.62
CA THR A 71 20.82 5.29 -3.00
C THR A 71 20.17 6.68 -2.97
N THR A 72 20.96 7.72 -2.77
CA THR A 72 20.75 8.88 -3.63
C THR A 72 20.95 8.30 -5.01
N ASP A 73 19.85 7.92 -5.65
CA ASP A 73 19.85 7.41 -7.00
C ASP A 73 20.60 8.44 -7.83
N LEU A 74 21.83 8.09 -8.23
CA LEU A 74 22.66 9.01 -9.00
C LEU A 74 22.10 8.94 -10.42
N PHE A 75 21.58 10.04 -10.94
CA PHE A 75 20.98 10.09 -12.26
C PHE A 75 21.92 10.74 -13.28
N CYS A 76 21.76 10.38 -14.55
CA CYS A 76 22.49 11.02 -15.64
C CYS A 76 22.15 12.51 -15.71
N ALA A 77 23.17 13.36 -15.66
CA ALA A 77 23.01 14.81 -15.70
C ALA A 77 22.24 15.31 -16.94
N ASN A 78 22.28 14.57 -18.06
CA ASN A 78 21.60 14.93 -19.30
C ASN A 78 20.18 14.33 -19.42
N CYS A 79 20.04 13.01 -19.27
CA CYS A 79 18.80 12.28 -19.61
C CYS A 79 18.13 11.61 -18.41
N SER A 80 18.58 11.92 -17.19
CA SER A 80 18.04 11.41 -15.93
C SER A 80 17.97 9.88 -15.82
N THR A 81 18.70 9.15 -16.65
CA THR A 81 18.83 7.69 -16.55
C THR A 81 19.59 7.34 -15.27
N LYS A 82 19.04 6.43 -14.46
CA LYS A 82 19.71 5.93 -13.25
C LYS A 82 21.08 5.36 -13.59
N LEU A 83 22.12 5.92 -12.97
CA LEU A 83 23.51 5.51 -13.15
C LEU A 83 23.77 4.28 -12.30
N THR A 84 23.75 3.14 -12.98
CA THR A 84 24.14 1.84 -12.43
C THR A 84 25.49 1.45 -13.02
N TYR A 85 26.07 0.35 -12.54
CA TYR A 85 27.28 -0.21 -13.15
C TYR A 85 27.15 -0.45 -14.67
N MET A 86 25.94 -0.81 -15.16
CA MET A 86 25.68 -1.10 -16.57
C MET A 86 25.52 0.17 -17.42
N THR A 87 24.89 1.20 -16.86
CA THR A 87 24.54 2.44 -17.56
C THR A 87 25.59 3.54 -17.41
N THR A 88 26.63 3.32 -16.60
CA THR A 88 27.73 4.27 -16.41
C THR A 88 28.89 3.97 -17.37
N PRO A 89 29.57 5.00 -17.94
CA PRO A 89 30.79 4.77 -18.72
C PRO A 89 31.89 4.15 -17.86
N ASN A 90 32.65 3.23 -18.44
CA ASN A 90 33.77 2.56 -17.76
C ASN A 90 34.97 3.51 -17.59
N LEU A 91 35.93 3.14 -16.72
CA LEU A 91 37.21 3.84 -16.53
C LEU A 91 37.09 5.32 -16.12
N GLY A 92 36.03 5.70 -15.41
CA GLY A 92 35.84 7.07 -14.93
C GLY A 92 35.33 8.06 -15.98
N GLY A 93 35.02 7.59 -17.19
CA GLY A 93 34.47 8.41 -18.27
C GLY A 93 33.13 9.08 -17.93
N GLY A 94 32.89 10.23 -18.56
CA GLY A 94 31.61 10.95 -18.48
C GLY A 94 31.41 11.79 -17.22
N LYS A 95 32.46 12.05 -16.44
CA LYS A 95 32.44 13.01 -15.34
C LYS A 95 32.58 14.43 -15.89
N LEU A 96 31.72 15.32 -15.40
CA LEU A 96 31.66 16.73 -15.78
C LEU A 96 32.45 17.60 -14.78
N ASN A 97 32.69 18.86 -15.15
CA ASN A 97 33.46 19.79 -14.32
C ASN A 97 32.71 20.30 -13.07
N ASP A 98 31.39 20.23 -13.08
CA ASP A 98 30.48 20.53 -11.97
C ASP A 98 30.29 19.33 -11.01
N GLY A 99 31.00 18.22 -11.26
CA GLY A 99 30.96 17.02 -10.41
C GLY A 99 29.89 16.01 -10.81
N GLU A 100 28.98 16.39 -11.71
CA GLU A 100 27.91 15.56 -12.25
C GLU A 100 28.44 14.50 -13.24
N LYS A 101 27.58 13.54 -13.60
CA LYS A 101 27.97 12.42 -14.48
C LYS A 101 26.92 12.09 -15.54
N VAL A 102 27.38 11.73 -16.73
CA VAL A 102 26.49 11.26 -17.82
C VAL A 102 26.50 9.75 -17.98
N CYS A 103 25.38 9.18 -18.43
CA CYS A 103 25.26 7.77 -18.75
C CYS A 103 26.06 7.39 -20.01
N ARG A 104 26.25 6.10 -20.24
CA ARG A 104 27.00 5.52 -21.37
C ARG A 104 26.48 6.00 -22.73
N GLU A 105 25.16 6.13 -22.90
CA GLU A 105 24.58 6.60 -24.17
C GLU A 105 24.84 8.09 -24.40
N CYS A 106 24.68 8.94 -23.37
CA CYS A 106 25.02 10.37 -23.47
C CYS A 106 26.52 10.58 -23.66
N PHE A 107 27.35 9.78 -23.01
CA PHE A 107 28.79 9.76 -23.23
C PHE A 107 29.13 9.41 -24.67
N LYS A 108 28.53 8.36 -25.23
CA LYS A 108 28.73 7.94 -26.63
C LYS A 108 28.32 9.03 -27.62
N LYS A 109 27.25 9.77 -27.35
CA LYS A 109 26.83 10.93 -28.16
C LYS A 109 27.85 12.07 -28.08
N MET A 110 28.32 12.40 -26.87
CA MET A 110 29.37 13.42 -26.69
C MET A 110 30.69 13.03 -27.36
N THR A 111 31.08 11.76 -27.32
CA THR A 111 32.30 11.30 -28.01
C THR A 111 32.22 11.41 -29.53
N LYS A 112 31.02 11.49 -30.11
CA LYS A 112 30.85 11.78 -31.55
C LYS A 112 31.08 13.27 -31.86
N PHE A 113 30.85 14.15 -30.89
CA PHE A 113 31.07 15.59 -31.02
C PHE A 113 32.51 16.00 -30.64
N ASP A 114 33.05 15.41 -29.57
CA ASP A 114 34.43 15.56 -29.13
C ASP A 114 35.00 14.18 -28.79
N ALA A 115 35.84 13.63 -29.66
CA ALA A 115 36.42 12.30 -29.52
C ALA A 115 37.19 12.09 -28.21
N GLY A 116 37.68 13.16 -27.56
CA GLY A 116 38.40 13.08 -26.28
C GLY A 116 37.50 13.10 -25.05
N PHE A 117 36.19 13.33 -25.20
CA PHE A 117 35.28 13.65 -24.09
C PHE A 117 35.41 12.70 -22.89
N GLY A 118 35.66 13.27 -21.70
CA GLY A 118 35.66 12.57 -20.41
C GLY A 118 36.76 11.52 -20.18
N LEU A 119 37.66 11.29 -21.14
CA LEU A 119 38.83 10.41 -20.99
C LEU A 119 40.14 11.17 -21.19
N ASN A 120 40.26 11.96 -22.27
CA ASN A 120 41.49 12.69 -22.64
C ASN A 120 41.23 14.09 -23.23
N SER A 121 40.02 14.65 -23.10
CA SER A 121 39.70 15.98 -23.67
C SER A 121 40.37 17.09 -22.87
N SER A 122 41.03 18.01 -23.57
CA SER A 122 41.51 19.26 -23.00
C SER A 122 40.36 20.23 -22.68
N LYS A 123 39.17 20.00 -23.24
CA LYS A 123 37.97 20.81 -23.01
C LYS A 123 37.13 20.20 -21.87
N LYS A 124 36.81 21.04 -20.88
CA LYS A 124 35.92 20.68 -19.76
C LYS A 124 34.49 21.10 -20.09
N TYR A 125 33.54 20.21 -19.83
CA TYR A 125 32.12 20.42 -20.12
C TYR A 125 31.30 20.38 -18.83
N SER A 126 30.38 21.33 -18.68
CA SER A 126 29.37 21.37 -17.62
C SER A 126 28.07 20.72 -18.06
N THR A 127 27.20 20.43 -17.11
CA THR A 127 25.88 19.82 -17.37
C THR A 127 25.08 20.64 -18.37
N LEU A 128 25.06 21.97 -18.24
CA LEU A 128 24.38 22.86 -19.17
C LEU A 128 24.95 22.75 -20.59
N LYS A 129 26.28 22.73 -20.72
CA LYS A 129 26.96 22.63 -22.02
C LYS A 129 26.70 21.29 -22.70
N VAL A 130 26.67 20.20 -21.93
CA VAL A 130 26.37 18.87 -22.46
C VAL A 130 24.92 18.77 -22.90
N LYS A 131 23.97 19.32 -22.12
CA LYS A 131 22.56 19.42 -22.52
C LYS A 131 22.42 20.22 -23.80
N GLU A 132 23.07 21.37 -23.90
CA GLU A 132 23.08 22.21 -25.10
C GLU A 132 23.59 21.43 -26.32
N ILE A 133 24.76 20.78 -26.22
CA ILE A 133 25.36 20.04 -27.35
C ILE A 133 24.53 18.82 -27.75
N ILE A 134 24.12 17.99 -26.80
CA ILE A 134 23.36 16.77 -27.09
C ILE A 134 21.97 17.12 -27.62
N ASN A 135 21.32 18.17 -27.10
CA ASN A 135 19.96 18.50 -27.50
C ASN A 135 19.93 19.38 -28.77
N ASN A 136 20.93 20.24 -29.00
CA ASN A 136 21.01 21.05 -30.24
C ASN A 136 21.59 20.26 -31.43
N SER A 137 22.26 19.12 -31.22
CA SER A 137 22.70 18.25 -32.33
C SER A 137 21.57 17.45 -32.99
N PHE A 138 20.31 17.67 -32.58
CA PHE A 138 19.11 17.08 -33.18
C PHE A 138 18.30 18.03 -34.08
N GLU A 139 18.87 19.12 -34.59
CA GLU A 139 18.19 19.97 -35.56
C GLU A 139 18.86 20.00 -36.94
N LYS A 140 18.44 19.05 -37.80
CA LYS A 140 17.95 19.23 -39.20
C LYS A 140 18.10 17.93 -40.03
N PRO A 141 17.25 17.72 -41.05
CA PRO A 141 15.81 17.55 -41.01
C PRO A 141 15.44 16.13 -41.51
N ARG A 142 14.50 15.45 -40.84
CA ARG A 142 13.79 14.33 -41.47
C ARG A 142 12.43 14.85 -41.92
N GLU A 143 12.24 14.88 -43.23
CA GLU A 143 10.95 15.15 -43.83
C GLU A 143 9.94 14.05 -43.43
N LYS A 144 8.75 14.51 -43.01
CA LYS A 144 7.52 13.79 -42.64
C LYS A 144 7.51 13.02 -41.30
N SER A 145 7.17 13.71 -40.20
CA SER A 145 5.78 13.79 -39.69
C SER A 145 5.71 14.83 -38.57
N ASP A 146 4.76 15.75 -38.66
CA ASP A 146 4.46 16.76 -37.65
C ASP A 146 3.76 16.08 -36.45
N ASN A 147 4.54 15.59 -35.47
CA ASN A 147 3.99 15.01 -34.25
C ASN A 147 4.33 15.89 -33.03
N PHE A 148 3.32 16.12 -32.18
CA PHE A 148 3.40 16.89 -30.94
C PHE A 148 4.40 16.26 -29.95
N VAL A 149 5.20 17.09 -29.28
CA VAL A 149 6.20 16.63 -28.30
C VAL A 149 5.88 17.20 -26.92
N SER A 150 5.66 16.30 -25.95
CA SER A 150 5.42 16.63 -24.54
C SER A 150 6.65 17.27 -23.88
N LYS A 151 6.45 18.33 -23.09
CA LYS A 151 7.51 19.03 -22.33
C LYS A 151 7.46 18.66 -20.84
N LEU A 152 6.55 17.77 -20.44
CA LEU A 152 6.36 17.36 -19.04
C LEU A 152 7.58 16.72 -18.39
N ASN A 153 8.46 16.09 -19.17
CA ASN A 153 9.70 15.49 -18.69
C ASN A 153 10.70 16.49 -18.10
N PHE A 154 10.51 17.79 -18.33
CA PHE A 154 11.36 18.86 -17.81
C PHE A 154 10.85 19.45 -16.49
N ILE A 155 9.68 19.02 -16.03
CA ILE A 155 9.07 19.46 -14.77
C ILE A 155 9.61 18.62 -13.61
N THR A 156 10.15 19.27 -12.58
CA THR A 156 10.69 18.61 -11.38
C THR A 156 9.65 18.53 -10.27
N PHE A 157 9.33 17.32 -9.80
CA PHE A 157 8.41 17.10 -8.69
C PHE A 157 9.16 16.63 -7.41
N PRO A 158 8.71 16.98 -6.18
CA PRO A 158 9.30 16.52 -4.92
C PRO A 158 9.02 15.03 -4.60
N ASP A 159 9.76 14.43 -3.67
CA ASP A 159 9.74 12.98 -3.39
C ASP A 159 8.42 12.47 -2.78
N ARG A 160 7.65 11.71 -3.59
CA ARG A 160 6.69 10.60 -3.28
C ARG A 160 5.72 10.34 -4.43
N ILE A 161 6.23 9.98 -5.62
CA ILE A 161 5.40 10.11 -6.82
C ILE A 161 5.69 9.10 -7.95
N ASP A 162 5.41 7.82 -7.72
CA ASP A 162 5.47 6.82 -8.80
C ASP A 162 4.33 7.02 -9.84
N ALA A 163 3.17 7.51 -9.39
CA ALA A 163 1.99 7.69 -10.25
C ALA A 163 2.17 8.81 -11.30
N ILE A 164 2.71 9.98 -10.95
CA ILE A 164 2.95 11.07 -11.91
C ILE A 164 4.04 10.67 -12.91
N VAL A 165 5.13 10.05 -12.44
CA VAL A 165 6.18 9.53 -13.33
C VAL A 165 5.60 8.48 -14.28
N TRP A 166 4.68 7.64 -13.81
CA TRP A 166 3.97 6.67 -14.65
C TRP A 166 3.09 7.37 -15.70
N HIS A 167 2.30 8.37 -15.31
CA HIS A 167 1.44 9.11 -16.25
C HIS A 167 2.25 9.88 -17.31
N ILE A 168 3.35 10.53 -16.93
CA ILE A 168 4.25 11.22 -17.88
C ILE A 168 4.82 10.22 -18.90
N LYS A 169 5.29 9.06 -18.44
CA LYS A 169 5.76 7.99 -19.34
C LYS A 169 4.65 7.42 -20.22
N ALA A 170 3.41 7.33 -19.72
CA ALA A 170 2.26 6.88 -20.49
C ALA A 170 1.86 7.88 -21.59
N ILE A 171 1.98 9.19 -21.31
CA ILE A 171 1.81 10.27 -22.29
C ILE A 171 2.86 10.14 -23.39
N ASP A 172 4.14 10.04 -23.03
CA ASP A 172 5.23 9.90 -24.01
C ASP A 172 5.05 8.62 -24.85
N LYS A 173 4.68 7.52 -24.20
CA LYS A 173 4.41 6.25 -24.88
C LYS A 173 3.21 6.37 -25.82
N GLY A 174 2.16 7.09 -25.43
CA GLY A 174 1.00 7.36 -26.28
C GLY A 174 1.40 8.18 -27.50
N LEU A 175 2.12 9.28 -27.31
CA LEU A 175 2.63 10.14 -28.39
C LEU A 175 3.59 9.39 -29.34
N LEU A 176 4.48 8.55 -28.81
CA LEU A 176 5.43 7.76 -29.59
C LEU A 176 4.76 6.66 -30.44
N ASN A 177 3.64 6.11 -29.97
CA ASN A 177 2.92 5.03 -30.66
C ASN A 177 1.67 5.54 -31.40
N GLU A 178 1.46 6.86 -31.49
CA GLU A 178 0.25 7.49 -32.04
C GLU A 178 -1.06 7.04 -31.36
N ASP A 179 -0.98 6.54 -30.12
CA ASP A 179 -2.12 6.20 -29.27
C ASP A 179 -2.59 7.48 -28.56
N LEU A 180 -3.28 8.32 -29.34
CA LEU A 180 -3.78 9.62 -28.91
C LEU A 180 -4.82 9.49 -27.79
N GLU A 181 -5.55 8.38 -27.71
CA GLU A 181 -6.52 8.12 -26.64
C GLU A 181 -5.80 7.85 -25.31
N LEU A 182 -4.77 7.01 -25.32
CA LEU A 182 -3.92 6.77 -24.15
C LEU A 182 -3.23 8.05 -23.68
N ALA A 183 -2.70 8.85 -24.61
CA ALA A 183 -2.08 10.14 -24.28
C ALA A 183 -3.10 11.11 -23.66
N ASN A 184 -4.28 11.26 -24.28
CA ASN A 184 -5.36 12.13 -23.80
C ASN A 184 -5.85 11.71 -22.41
N LEU A 185 -6.05 10.40 -22.19
CA LEU A 185 -6.44 9.84 -20.90
C LEU A 185 -5.37 10.06 -19.82
N SER A 186 -4.10 9.90 -20.19
CA SER A 186 -2.98 10.00 -19.25
C SER A 186 -2.70 11.44 -18.84
N TYR A 187 -2.87 12.43 -19.74
CA TYR A 187 -2.84 13.86 -19.39
C TYR A 187 -3.92 14.22 -18.37
N ALA A 188 -5.16 13.75 -18.57
CA ALA A 188 -6.24 14.04 -17.63
C ALA A 188 -6.01 13.40 -16.24
N LYS A 189 -5.51 12.15 -16.20
CA LYS A 189 -5.15 11.46 -14.94
C LYS A 189 -3.96 12.08 -14.22
N LEU A 190 -3.00 12.64 -14.96
CA LEU A 190 -1.86 13.36 -14.40
C LEU A 190 -2.32 14.59 -13.61
N ILE A 191 -3.23 15.38 -14.17
CA ILE A 191 -3.81 16.56 -13.51
C ILE A 191 -4.52 16.16 -12.21
N GLU A 192 -5.28 15.06 -12.22
CA GLU A 192 -5.99 14.59 -11.02
C GLU A 192 -5.02 14.05 -9.94
N SER A 193 -3.96 13.35 -10.35
CA SER A 193 -2.92 12.86 -9.43
C SER A 193 -2.21 14.01 -8.72
N ILE A 194 -1.92 15.11 -9.42
CA ILE A 194 -1.30 16.31 -8.85
C ILE A 194 -2.27 17.04 -7.93
N ARG A 195 -3.55 17.13 -8.32
CA ARG A 195 -4.60 17.73 -7.50
C ARG A 195 -4.77 17.02 -6.16
N GLN A 196 -4.74 15.68 -6.16
CA GLN A 196 -4.81 14.89 -4.92
C GLN A 196 -3.62 15.16 -3.98
N GLN A 197 -2.43 15.40 -4.53
CA GLN A 197 -1.25 15.74 -3.73
C GLN A 197 -1.30 17.17 -3.18
N ASN A 198 -1.89 18.11 -3.91
CA ASN A 198 -2.09 19.49 -3.46
C ASN A 198 -3.08 19.59 -2.27
N ILE A 199 -3.96 18.59 -2.07
CA ILE A 199 -4.82 18.50 -0.89
C ILE A 199 -4.03 18.10 0.37
N THR A 200 -2.86 17.46 0.20
CA THR A 200 -2.02 16.97 1.31
C THR A 200 -0.88 17.92 1.73
N GLU A 201 -0.52 18.91 0.89
CA GLU A 201 0.52 19.91 1.19
C GLU A 201 0.04 21.31 0.82
N ASN A 202 0.18 22.29 1.72
CA ASN A 202 -0.30 23.65 1.51
C ASN A 202 0.49 24.38 0.39
N GLY A 203 -0.06 24.43 -0.82
CA GLY A 203 0.19 25.48 -1.82
C GLY A 203 1.40 25.32 -2.75
N THR A 204 2.14 24.21 -2.72
CA THR A 204 3.36 24.01 -3.53
C THR A 204 3.12 23.49 -4.96
N PHE A 205 1.96 22.89 -5.25
CA PHE A 205 1.69 22.22 -6.54
C PHE A 205 0.86 23.03 -7.54
N GLU A 206 0.40 24.24 -7.18
CA GLU A 206 -0.47 25.06 -8.04
C GLU A 206 0.25 25.48 -9.35
N ASP A 207 1.51 25.89 -9.27
CA ASP A 207 2.33 26.29 -10.44
C ASP A 207 2.58 25.12 -11.43
N HIS A 208 2.72 23.91 -10.88
CA HIS A 208 2.91 22.68 -11.66
C HIS A 208 1.62 22.30 -12.40
N LEU A 209 0.49 22.42 -11.71
CA LEU A 209 -0.84 22.14 -12.25
C LEU A 209 -1.17 23.09 -13.42
N GLU A 210 -0.84 24.38 -13.29
CA GLU A 210 -1.05 25.37 -14.35
C GLU A 210 -0.21 25.08 -15.60
N THR A 211 1.07 24.73 -15.41
CA THR A 211 1.98 24.36 -16.51
C THR A 211 1.47 23.15 -17.30
N ILE A 212 0.99 22.12 -16.60
CA ILE A 212 0.49 20.88 -17.20
C ILE A 212 -0.83 21.09 -17.93
N ARG A 213 -1.73 21.90 -17.36
CA ARG A 213 -2.99 22.27 -18.02
C ARG A 213 -2.73 22.99 -19.33
N LYS A 214 -1.80 23.95 -19.34
CA LYS A 214 -1.44 24.69 -20.55
C LYS A 214 -0.92 23.77 -21.66
N GLU A 215 0.01 22.86 -21.33
CA GLU A 215 0.53 21.90 -22.31
C GLU A 215 -0.56 20.93 -22.79
N TYR A 216 -1.43 20.48 -21.90
CA TYR A 216 -2.53 19.60 -22.27
C TYR A 216 -3.53 20.29 -23.21
N ASP A 217 -3.81 21.57 -22.99
CA ASP A 217 -4.65 22.37 -23.89
C ASP A 217 -3.98 22.53 -25.27
N GLU A 218 -2.67 22.75 -25.31
CA GLU A 218 -1.87 22.76 -26.56
C GLU A 218 -1.94 21.40 -27.28
N PHE A 219 -1.79 20.29 -26.57
CA PHE A 219 -1.91 18.92 -27.11
C PHE A 219 -3.29 18.66 -27.73
N ARG A 220 -4.34 19.01 -26.99
CA ARG A 220 -5.73 18.82 -27.45
C ARG A 220 -6.07 19.70 -28.64
N ALA A 221 -5.60 20.94 -28.66
CA ALA A 221 -5.77 21.84 -29.79
C ALA A 221 -5.00 21.34 -31.04
N TYR A 222 -3.81 20.78 -30.85
CA TYR A 222 -2.98 20.26 -31.93
C TYR A 222 -3.63 19.06 -32.65
N TYR A 223 -4.22 18.13 -31.89
CA TYR A 223 -4.85 16.92 -32.44
C TYR A 223 -6.38 17.00 -32.58
N GLY A 224 -7.00 18.14 -32.26
CA GLY A 224 -8.46 18.30 -32.30
C GLY A 224 -9.20 17.40 -31.31
N LEU A 225 -8.60 17.11 -30.14
CA LEU A 225 -9.14 16.19 -29.15
C LEU A 225 -10.01 16.90 -28.11
N GLU A 226 -11.17 16.32 -27.80
CA GLU A 226 -11.97 16.80 -26.67
C GLU A 226 -11.35 16.37 -25.33
N TYR A 227 -11.62 17.15 -24.27
CA TYR A 227 -11.30 16.72 -22.91
C TYR A 227 -12.10 15.45 -22.61
N PRO A 228 -11.50 14.36 -22.11
CA PRO A 228 -12.22 13.11 -21.90
C PRO A 228 -13.40 13.33 -20.96
N GLN A 229 -14.61 13.00 -21.42
CA GLN A 229 -15.83 13.38 -20.72
C GLN A 229 -15.88 12.86 -19.28
N GLN A 230 -15.31 11.68 -19.02
CA GLN A 230 -15.20 11.09 -17.69
C GLN A 230 -14.41 11.93 -16.67
N PHE A 231 -13.61 12.90 -17.10
CA PHE A 231 -12.87 13.82 -16.22
C PHE A 231 -13.46 15.24 -16.18
N LEU A 232 -14.48 15.55 -17.01
CA LEU A 232 -15.19 16.83 -16.92
C LEU A 232 -15.97 16.92 -15.59
N PRO A 233 -16.09 18.12 -14.98
CA PRO A 233 -17.01 18.34 -13.87
C PRO A 233 -18.43 17.87 -14.25
N PRO A 234 -19.18 17.23 -13.32
CA PRO A 234 -20.49 16.66 -13.63
C PRO A 234 -21.50 17.64 -14.26
N SER A 235 -21.34 18.95 -14.03
CA SER A 235 -22.16 20.01 -14.62
C SER A 235 -21.91 20.27 -16.11
N GLN A 236 -20.80 19.81 -16.68
CA GLN A 236 -20.31 20.17 -18.02
C GLN A 236 -20.28 19.00 -19.02
N ARG A 237 -20.62 17.77 -18.60
CA ARG A 237 -20.74 16.63 -19.53
C ARG A 237 -21.99 16.79 -20.41
N GLN A 238 -21.82 17.15 -21.68
CA GLN A 238 -22.94 17.24 -22.63
C GLN A 238 -23.48 15.85 -23.00
N LYS A 239 -24.81 15.72 -22.95
CA LYS A 239 -25.56 14.54 -23.41
C LYS A 239 -25.58 14.50 -24.93
N THR A 240 -25.11 13.42 -25.54
CA THR A 240 -25.42 13.11 -26.94
C THR A 240 -26.29 11.85 -26.98
N GLN A 241 -27.58 12.06 -27.24
CA GLN A 241 -28.56 11.03 -27.57
C GLN A 241 -28.57 10.80 -29.09
N THR A 242 -28.59 9.55 -29.52
CA THR A 242 -29.11 9.18 -30.85
C THR A 242 -30.50 8.58 -30.66
N THR A 243 -31.50 9.22 -31.25
CA THR A 243 -32.93 8.96 -31.05
C THR A 243 -33.43 7.83 -31.96
N SER A 244 -34.20 6.89 -31.40
CA SER A 244 -35.42 6.39 -32.05
C SER A 244 -36.51 6.20 -30.99
N THR A 245 -37.64 6.83 -31.27
CA THR A 245 -38.80 7.12 -30.42
C THR A 245 -39.64 5.88 -30.08
N ILE A 246 -40.09 5.77 -28.83
CA ILE A 246 -41.51 5.69 -28.40
C ILE A 246 -41.61 6.15 -26.93
N GLN A 247 -42.63 6.97 -26.68
CA GLN A 247 -43.11 7.64 -25.46
C GLN A 247 -42.50 7.30 -24.09
N SER A 248 -42.03 8.36 -23.44
CA SER A 248 -41.64 8.43 -22.04
C SER A 248 -42.81 8.18 -21.10
N ASN A 249 -42.74 7.10 -20.32
CA ASN A 249 -43.29 7.08 -18.97
C ASN A 249 -42.40 7.94 -18.05
N PRO A 250 -42.94 8.48 -16.94
CA PRO A 250 -42.22 9.45 -16.12
C PRO A 250 -40.96 8.84 -15.53
N LYS A 251 -39.96 9.70 -15.35
CA LYS A 251 -38.79 9.56 -14.47
C LYS A 251 -39.05 8.53 -13.34
N PRO A 252 -38.24 7.48 -13.16
CA PRO A 252 -38.30 6.69 -11.93
C PRO A 252 -37.77 7.57 -10.80
N THR A 253 -38.69 8.21 -10.11
CA THR A 253 -38.54 8.63 -8.73
C THR A 253 -38.14 7.40 -7.92
N VAL A 254 -37.22 7.55 -6.96
CA VAL A 254 -36.84 6.50 -6.02
C VAL A 254 -38.09 5.82 -5.46
N THR A 255 -38.41 4.61 -5.89
CA THR A 255 -39.37 3.76 -5.17
C THR A 255 -38.61 3.00 -4.10
N SER A 256 -38.64 3.62 -2.95
CA SER A 256 -38.20 3.18 -1.64
C SER A 256 -39.04 2.03 -1.07
N ASN A 257 -39.40 1.01 -1.85
CA ASN A 257 -40.21 -0.11 -1.32
C ASN A 257 -39.35 -1.23 -0.72
N ASN A 258 -38.28 -0.86 -0.03
CA ASN A 258 -37.66 -1.75 0.92
C ASN A 258 -37.83 -1.21 2.33
N SER A 259 -38.77 -1.79 3.07
CA SER A 259 -39.09 -1.37 4.44
C SER A 259 -37.87 -1.49 5.36
N LYS A 260 -37.04 -2.53 5.21
CA LYS A 260 -35.85 -2.73 6.03
C LYS A 260 -34.76 -1.69 5.77
N LEU A 261 -34.47 -1.35 4.52
CA LEU A 261 -33.51 -0.29 4.20
C LEU A 261 -34.02 1.07 4.70
N LYS A 262 -35.33 1.35 4.56
CA LYS A 262 -35.93 2.57 5.15
C LYS A 262 -35.72 2.64 6.66
N THR A 263 -35.98 1.54 7.36
CA THR A 263 -35.75 1.44 8.80
C THR A 263 -34.28 1.71 9.12
N LEU A 264 -33.34 1.05 8.43
CA LEU A 264 -31.90 1.27 8.61
C LEU A 264 -31.51 2.75 8.41
N LEU A 265 -31.96 3.37 7.31
CA LEU A 265 -31.66 4.78 7.03
C LEU A 265 -32.30 5.72 8.07
N SER A 266 -33.48 5.38 8.58
CA SER A 266 -34.15 6.16 9.64
C SER A 266 -33.45 6.04 11.00
N GLU A 267 -32.92 4.86 11.33
CA GLU A 267 -32.12 4.61 12.55
C GLU A 267 -30.78 5.35 12.52
N LEU A 268 -30.19 5.46 11.33
CA LEU A 268 -28.99 6.28 11.10
C LEU A 268 -29.32 7.77 11.28
N GLY A 269 -30.50 8.21 10.85
CA GLY A 269 -30.97 9.58 11.02
C GLY A 269 -29.95 10.62 10.54
N SER A 270 -29.63 11.61 11.38
CA SER A 270 -28.64 12.65 11.10
C SER A 270 -27.19 12.26 11.45
N LYS A 271 -26.94 10.98 11.77
CA LYS A 271 -25.61 10.51 12.18
C LYS A 271 -24.67 10.34 10.97
N GLY A 272 -25.21 9.89 9.84
CA GLY A 272 -24.48 9.73 8.58
C GLY A 272 -24.36 11.01 7.75
N HIS A 273 -23.76 10.89 6.56
CA HIS A 273 -23.63 11.98 5.60
C HIS A 273 -25.01 12.41 5.06
N ALA A 274 -25.22 13.72 4.87
CA ALA A 274 -26.52 14.30 4.53
C ALA A 274 -27.12 13.75 3.22
N GLU A 275 -26.27 13.55 2.20
CA GLU A 275 -26.69 12.97 0.92
C GLU A 275 -26.55 11.45 0.85
N TYR A 276 -25.75 10.84 1.74
CA TYR A 276 -25.39 9.43 1.69
C TYR A 276 -25.35 8.85 3.12
N PRO A 277 -26.51 8.53 3.72
CA PRO A 277 -26.58 8.26 5.16
C PRO A 277 -25.77 7.05 5.63
N LEU A 278 -25.40 6.14 4.72
CA LEU A 278 -24.53 5.00 5.00
C LEU A 278 -23.05 5.37 5.17
N LEU A 279 -22.66 6.60 4.83
CA LEU A 279 -21.27 7.09 4.92
C LEU A 279 -21.09 8.05 6.10
N ARG A 280 -19.85 8.22 6.55
CA ARG A 280 -19.49 9.22 7.57
C ARG A 280 -19.58 10.63 7.02
N LYS A 281 -20.13 11.54 7.82
CA LYS A 281 -20.26 12.95 7.46
C LYS A 281 -18.95 13.74 7.63
N GLU A 282 -18.02 13.22 8.45
CA GLU A 282 -16.73 13.86 8.74
C GLU A 282 -15.73 13.72 7.59
N TYR A 283 -15.99 12.80 6.64
CA TYR A 283 -15.11 12.51 5.52
C TYR A 283 -15.76 12.91 4.20
N ALA A 284 -14.92 13.20 3.20
CA ALA A 284 -15.40 13.37 1.84
C ALA A 284 -16.13 12.11 1.37
N VAL A 285 -17.25 12.26 0.67
CA VAL A 285 -18.03 11.15 0.09
C VAL A 285 -17.16 10.20 -0.72
N THR A 286 -16.19 10.75 -1.47
CA THR A 286 -15.22 10.01 -2.29
C THR A 286 -14.30 9.08 -1.49
N SER A 287 -14.16 9.28 -0.17
CA SER A 287 -13.44 8.34 0.69
C SER A 287 -14.19 7.02 0.88
N GLY A 288 -15.50 7.03 0.63
CA GLY A 288 -16.40 5.90 0.81
C GLY A 288 -16.45 5.33 2.23
N MET A 289 -16.00 6.07 3.24
CA MET A 289 -15.91 5.57 4.61
C MET A 289 -17.31 5.27 5.19
N PRO A 290 -17.63 4.00 5.52
CA PRO A 290 -18.93 3.66 6.09
C PRO A 290 -19.14 4.33 7.45
N TYR A 291 -20.38 4.68 7.74
CA TYR A 291 -20.78 5.21 9.04
C TYR A 291 -20.49 4.22 10.17
N THR A 292 -20.98 2.98 10.01
CA THR A 292 -20.87 1.88 10.97
C THR A 292 -20.44 0.58 10.26
N ASP A 293 -20.13 -0.46 11.03
CA ASP A 293 -20.02 -1.82 10.47
C ASP A 293 -21.41 -2.35 10.08
N PHE A 294 -21.62 -2.54 8.78
CA PHE A 294 -22.87 -3.09 8.23
C PHE A 294 -22.86 -4.62 8.08
N SER A 295 -21.78 -5.30 8.51
CA SER A 295 -21.64 -6.75 8.34
C SER A 295 -22.81 -7.54 8.93
N GLY A 296 -23.26 -7.19 10.14
CA GLY A 296 -24.39 -7.83 10.81
C GLY A 296 -25.69 -7.72 10.01
N TRP A 297 -26.01 -6.52 9.54
CA TRP A 297 -27.22 -6.27 8.74
C TRP A 297 -27.20 -7.03 7.41
N VAL A 298 -26.04 -7.04 6.72
CA VAL A 298 -25.84 -7.78 5.47
C VAL A 298 -25.98 -9.29 5.68
N ILE A 299 -25.35 -9.83 6.73
CA ILE A 299 -25.43 -11.26 7.07
C ILE A 299 -26.87 -11.68 7.37
N GLU A 300 -27.64 -10.84 8.05
CA GLU A 300 -29.05 -11.11 8.31
C GLU A 300 -29.85 -11.25 7.00
N GLN A 301 -29.65 -10.34 6.04
CA GLN A 301 -30.35 -10.42 4.75
C GLN A 301 -29.92 -11.65 3.94
N LEU A 302 -28.65 -12.05 4.01
CA LEU A 302 -28.15 -13.28 3.39
C LEU A 302 -28.79 -14.52 4.01
N LYS A 303 -28.90 -14.57 5.35
CA LYS A 303 -29.55 -15.67 6.09
C LYS A 303 -31.02 -15.82 5.73
N THR A 304 -31.75 -14.70 5.67
CA THR A 304 -33.18 -14.72 5.32
C THR A 304 -33.43 -14.82 3.81
N LYS A 305 -32.37 -14.86 2.99
CA LYS A 305 -32.42 -14.82 1.52
C LYS A 305 -33.21 -13.62 0.99
N ASP A 306 -33.14 -12.49 1.70
CA ASP A 306 -33.81 -11.25 1.32
C ASP A 306 -32.91 -10.43 0.38
N TYR A 307 -32.75 -10.96 -0.84
CA TYR A 307 -31.87 -10.37 -1.84
C TYR A 307 -32.38 -9.02 -2.36
N ASN A 308 -33.66 -8.72 -2.19
CA ASN A 308 -34.24 -7.42 -2.53
C ASN A 308 -33.75 -6.34 -1.56
N SER A 309 -33.82 -6.61 -0.25
CA SER A 309 -33.25 -5.72 0.77
C SER A 309 -31.75 -5.56 0.60
N LEU A 310 -31.06 -6.68 0.36
CA LEU A 310 -29.62 -6.66 0.17
C LEU A 310 -29.21 -5.85 -1.07
N TYR A 311 -29.90 -6.02 -2.20
CA TYR A 311 -29.62 -5.24 -3.41
C TYR A 311 -29.92 -3.75 -3.22
N ALA A 312 -31.01 -3.41 -2.54
CA ALA A 312 -31.33 -2.02 -2.23
C ALA A 312 -30.23 -1.37 -1.37
N PHE A 313 -29.72 -2.10 -0.38
CA PHE A 313 -28.57 -1.65 0.42
C PHE A 313 -27.32 -1.49 -0.43
N VAL A 314 -26.97 -2.49 -1.25
CA VAL A 314 -25.81 -2.44 -2.17
C VAL A 314 -25.89 -1.21 -3.07
N LYS A 315 -27.06 -0.97 -3.66
CA LYS A 315 -27.28 0.18 -4.53
C LYS A 315 -26.96 1.48 -3.80
N GLU A 316 -27.52 1.68 -2.60
CA GLU A 316 -27.29 2.88 -1.81
C GLU A 316 -25.83 3.00 -1.34
N TYR A 317 -25.25 1.89 -0.90
CA TYR A 317 -23.90 1.81 -0.35
C TYR A 317 -22.81 2.05 -1.42
N TYR A 318 -23.00 1.58 -2.66
CA TYR A 318 -22.03 1.74 -3.74
C TYR A 318 -22.24 3.00 -4.58
N LEU A 319 -23.49 3.31 -4.97
CA LEU A 319 -23.76 4.56 -5.70
C LEU A 319 -23.52 5.80 -4.83
N GLY A 320 -23.53 5.63 -3.49
CA GLY A 320 -23.13 6.68 -2.58
C GLY A 320 -21.62 6.93 -2.50
N ARG A 321 -20.79 5.96 -2.89
CA ARG A 321 -19.32 6.07 -2.85
C ARG A 321 -18.75 6.69 -4.10
N ASP A 322 -19.31 6.32 -5.26
CA ASP A 322 -18.83 6.78 -6.56
C ASP A 322 -19.94 6.67 -7.61
N LYS A 323 -20.59 7.79 -7.91
CA LYS A 323 -21.68 7.88 -8.90
C LYS A 323 -21.21 7.67 -10.34
N ASP A 324 -19.91 7.79 -10.60
CA ASP A 324 -19.34 7.80 -11.94
C ASP A 324 -18.82 6.43 -12.40
N THR A 325 -18.68 5.44 -11.50
CA THR A 325 -18.11 4.14 -11.85
C THR A 325 -19.11 3.11 -12.35
N HIS A 326 -20.38 3.14 -11.92
CA HIS A 326 -21.33 2.08 -12.26
C HIS A 326 -22.70 2.61 -12.67
N SER A 327 -23.17 2.15 -13.83
CA SER A 327 -24.60 2.26 -14.13
C SER A 327 -25.39 1.34 -13.18
N GLU A 328 -26.59 1.74 -12.78
CA GLU A 328 -27.46 0.91 -11.94
C GLU A 328 -27.71 -0.49 -12.56
N GLN A 329 -27.79 -0.56 -13.89
CA GLN A 329 -27.95 -1.80 -14.65
C GLN A 329 -26.73 -2.72 -14.51
N GLU A 330 -25.52 -2.15 -14.57
CA GLU A 330 -24.28 -2.91 -14.41
C GLU A 330 -24.14 -3.44 -12.98
N LEU A 331 -24.39 -2.58 -11.97
CA LEU A 331 -24.38 -2.99 -10.57
C LEU A 331 -25.37 -4.13 -10.29
N LYS A 332 -26.58 -4.06 -10.90
CA LYS A 332 -27.58 -5.14 -10.82
C LYS A 332 -27.05 -6.45 -11.37
N LYS A 333 -26.54 -6.42 -12.61
CA LYS A 333 -26.01 -7.61 -13.30
C LYS A 333 -24.87 -8.24 -12.49
N THR A 334 -24.01 -7.41 -11.93
CA THR A 334 -22.87 -7.89 -11.13
C THR A 334 -23.35 -8.48 -9.80
N PHE A 335 -24.34 -7.88 -9.14
CA PHE A 335 -24.96 -8.44 -7.95
C PHE A 335 -25.63 -9.79 -8.23
N GLU A 336 -26.36 -9.93 -9.32
CA GLU A 336 -26.97 -11.21 -9.73
C GLU A 336 -25.89 -12.28 -9.99
N LYS A 337 -24.79 -11.91 -10.67
CA LYS A 337 -23.63 -12.81 -10.87
C LYS A 337 -23.00 -13.22 -9.54
N PHE A 338 -22.89 -12.31 -8.58
CA PHE A 338 -22.41 -12.64 -7.23
C PHE A 338 -23.30 -13.68 -6.55
N LEU A 339 -24.63 -13.54 -6.63
CA LEU A 339 -25.56 -14.49 -6.02
C LEU A 339 -25.47 -15.91 -6.59
N THR A 340 -24.97 -16.08 -7.83
CA THR A 340 -24.73 -17.43 -8.40
C THR A 340 -23.49 -18.12 -7.84
N LYS A 341 -22.63 -17.41 -7.09
CA LYS A 341 -21.38 -17.97 -6.54
C LYS A 341 -21.69 -18.89 -5.37
N ASN A 342 -21.25 -20.13 -5.47
CA ASN A 342 -21.40 -21.12 -4.41
C ASN A 342 -20.16 -21.15 -3.51
N PHE A 343 -20.07 -20.21 -2.57
CA PHE A 343 -18.99 -20.18 -1.58
C PHE A 343 -18.94 -21.45 -0.72
N LYS A 344 -20.10 -22.05 -0.45
CA LYS A 344 -20.20 -23.30 0.32
C LYS A 344 -19.54 -24.47 -0.41
N ALA A 345 -19.53 -24.50 -1.73
CA ALA A 345 -18.87 -25.56 -2.52
C ALA A 345 -17.35 -25.61 -2.35
N LEU A 346 -16.74 -24.57 -1.78
CA LEU A 346 -15.32 -24.61 -1.43
C LEU A 346 -15.02 -25.48 -0.21
N PHE A 347 -16.02 -25.84 0.60
CA PHE A 347 -15.81 -26.45 1.91
C PHE A 347 -16.70 -27.69 2.13
N SER A 348 -16.17 -28.71 2.80
CA SER A 348 -16.94 -29.90 3.23
C SER A 348 -17.50 -29.75 4.63
N ASN A 349 -16.77 -29.06 5.51
CA ASN A 349 -17.09 -28.92 6.92
C ASN A 349 -16.68 -27.51 7.38
N ILE A 350 -17.59 -26.55 7.32
CA ILE A 350 -17.38 -25.17 7.77
C ILE A 350 -18.65 -24.67 8.44
N ASP A 351 -18.48 -23.84 9.46
CA ASP A 351 -19.57 -23.12 10.09
C ASP A 351 -20.30 -22.25 9.05
N GLU A 352 -21.63 -22.38 8.97
CA GLU A 352 -22.43 -21.62 8.01
C GLU A 352 -22.32 -20.10 8.25
N GLN A 353 -22.10 -19.67 9.49
CA GLN A 353 -21.82 -18.28 9.81
C GLN A 353 -20.58 -17.76 9.07
N ALA A 354 -19.52 -18.57 8.94
CA ALA A 354 -18.32 -18.17 8.22
C ALA A 354 -18.59 -17.95 6.72
N ILE A 355 -19.49 -18.73 6.11
CA ILE A 355 -19.92 -18.54 4.72
C ILE A 355 -20.59 -17.18 4.55
N PHE A 356 -21.49 -16.81 5.47
CA PHE A 356 -22.14 -15.50 5.42
C PHE A 356 -21.15 -14.36 5.67
N GLU A 357 -20.17 -14.54 6.56
CA GLU A 357 -19.10 -13.56 6.78
C GLU A 357 -18.21 -13.37 5.52
N ILE A 358 -17.89 -14.45 4.79
CA ILE A 358 -17.21 -14.36 3.49
C ILE A 358 -18.08 -13.56 2.52
N GLN A 359 -19.36 -13.89 2.37
CA GLN A 359 -20.24 -13.18 1.44
C GLN A 359 -20.37 -11.68 1.80
N ALA A 360 -20.54 -11.37 3.08
CA ALA A 360 -20.61 -10.00 3.57
C ALA A 360 -19.29 -9.24 3.33
N PHE A 361 -18.14 -9.89 3.50
CA PHE A 361 -16.84 -9.33 3.15
C PHE A 361 -16.78 -8.91 1.66
N PHE A 362 -17.20 -9.80 0.74
CA PHE A 362 -17.24 -9.47 -0.68
C PHE A 362 -18.19 -8.30 -0.98
N ILE A 363 -19.36 -8.26 -0.33
CA ILE A 363 -20.34 -7.19 -0.50
C ILE A 363 -19.86 -5.85 0.05
N LEU A 364 -19.15 -5.82 1.19
CA LEU A 364 -18.84 -4.56 1.87
C LEU A 364 -17.48 -3.98 1.50
N LYS A 365 -16.51 -4.85 1.15
CA LYS A 365 -15.11 -4.49 0.99
C LYS A 365 -14.59 -4.63 -0.41
N ARG A 366 -14.88 -5.76 -1.04
CA ARG A 366 -14.29 -6.06 -2.34
C ARG A 366 -14.87 -5.19 -3.45
N GLY A 367 -16.09 -4.67 -3.28
CA GLY A 367 -16.83 -4.17 -4.44
C GLY A 367 -17.52 -5.33 -5.11
N ILE A 368 -18.83 -5.24 -5.31
CA ILE A 368 -19.51 -6.22 -6.16
C ILE A 368 -18.91 -6.15 -7.58
N ASP A 369 -18.40 -5.00 -7.99
CA ASP A 369 -17.79 -4.75 -9.30
C ASP A 369 -16.42 -5.44 -9.54
N ASP A 370 -15.79 -5.95 -8.49
CA ASP A 370 -14.45 -6.56 -8.55
C ASP A 370 -14.41 -8.03 -8.99
N PHE A 371 -15.54 -8.61 -9.38
CA PHE A 371 -15.55 -9.94 -10.00
C PHE A 371 -14.90 -9.98 -11.40
N ASN A 372 -14.48 -8.83 -11.94
CA ASN A 372 -13.77 -8.73 -13.23
C ASN A 372 -12.30 -8.30 -13.13
N ARG A 373 -11.77 -7.89 -11.96
CA ARG A 373 -10.35 -7.51 -11.84
C ARG A 373 -9.52 -8.71 -11.39
N GLU A 374 -8.60 -9.18 -12.24
CA GLU A 374 -7.69 -10.30 -11.97
C GLU A 374 -6.62 -9.97 -10.88
N PHE A 375 -6.67 -8.81 -10.20
CA PHE A 375 -5.49 -8.05 -9.75
C PHE A 375 -4.92 -8.25 -8.33
N TRP A 376 -5.28 -9.28 -7.56
CA TRP A 376 -5.11 -9.15 -6.10
C TRP A 376 -4.37 -10.29 -5.38
N ILE A 377 -3.48 -11.01 -6.06
CA ILE A 377 -2.79 -12.17 -5.47
C ILE A 377 -1.60 -11.84 -4.53
N ALA A 378 -1.17 -10.59 -4.36
CA ALA A 378 -0.01 -10.32 -3.49
C ALA A 378 0.06 -8.96 -2.80
N GLU A 379 -0.96 -8.14 -2.86
CA GLU A 379 -1.10 -7.00 -1.96
C GLU A 379 -2.57 -6.90 -1.66
N ASP A 380 -3.03 -7.24 -0.46
CA ASP A 380 -4.35 -6.75 -0.08
C ASP A 380 -4.51 -6.72 1.43
N LYS A 381 -4.70 -5.51 1.93
CA LYS A 381 -5.17 -5.28 3.29
C LYS A 381 -6.47 -6.08 3.50
N GLU A 382 -7.21 -6.33 2.45
CA GLU A 382 -8.49 -7.03 2.33
C GLU A 382 -8.34 -8.55 2.52
N ALA A 383 -7.35 -9.20 1.90
CA ALA A 383 -7.06 -10.61 2.13
C ALA A 383 -6.59 -10.87 3.57
N GLU A 384 -5.80 -9.94 4.12
CA GLU A 384 -5.42 -9.94 5.55
C GLU A 384 -6.66 -9.84 6.46
N LEU A 385 -7.64 -8.99 6.10
CA LEU A 385 -8.91 -8.87 6.82
C LEU A 385 -9.72 -10.17 6.72
N LEU A 386 -9.88 -10.76 5.53
CA LEU A 386 -10.61 -12.02 5.38
C LEU A 386 -9.94 -13.17 6.15
N CYS A 387 -8.61 -13.18 6.18
CA CYS A 387 -7.84 -14.13 6.98
C CYS A 387 -8.15 -13.97 8.48
N LYS A 388 -8.16 -12.74 8.99
CA LYS A 388 -8.57 -12.43 10.38
C LYS A 388 -10.00 -12.91 10.67
N ILE A 389 -10.94 -12.65 9.77
CA ILE A 389 -12.34 -13.10 9.88
C ILE A 389 -12.42 -14.63 10.01
N LEU A 390 -11.74 -15.35 9.12
CA LEU A 390 -11.80 -16.82 9.06
C LEU A 390 -10.97 -17.52 10.13
N SER A 391 -10.06 -16.81 10.78
CA SER A 391 -9.12 -17.40 11.74
C SER A 391 -9.72 -17.95 13.03
N VAL A 392 -10.99 -17.66 13.31
CA VAL A 392 -11.72 -18.22 14.45
C VAL A 392 -12.50 -19.48 14.08
N TYR A 393 -12.45 -19.91 12.81
CA TYR A 393 -13.17 -21.08 12.32
C TYR A 393 -12.22 -22.23 12.00
N SER A 394 -12.65 -23.45 12.34
CA SER A 394 -12.11 -24.65 11.73
C SER A 394 -12.85 -24.91 10.43
N PHE A 395 -12.13 -25.34 9.39
CA PHE A 395 -12.78 -25.71 8.14
C PHE A 395 -11.97 -26.72 7.32
N GLU A 396 -12.68 -27.51 6.52
CA GLU A 396 -12.10 -28.39 5.51
C GLU A 396 -12.39 -27.86 4.11
N ILE A 397 -11.40 -27.92 3.23
CA ILE A 397 -11.54 -27.51 1.83
C ILE A 397 -11.95 -28.69 0.94
N VAL A 398 -12.62 -28.40 -0.16
CA VAL A 398 -12.86 -29.34 -1.26
C VAL A 398 -11.82 -29.08 -2.36
N PRO A 399 -10.76 -29.90 -2.49
CA PRO A 399 -9.62 -29.58 -3.36
C PRO A 399 -10.00 -29.29 -4.82
N ASN A 400 -10.92 -30.08 -5.38
CA ASN A 400 -11.39 -29.92 -6.77
C ASN A 400 -12.03 -28.55 -7.02
N SER A 401 -12.59 -27.91 -5.99
CA SER A 401 -13.19 -26.58 -6.10
C SER A 401 -12.13 -25.46 -6.18
N PHE A 402 -10.89 -25.73 -5.78
CA PHE A 402 -9.76 -24.79 -5.82
C PHE A 402 -8.96 -24.83 -7.12
N ASP A 403 -9.03 -25.91 -7.90
CA ASP A 403 -8.31 -26.02 -9.18
C ASP A 403 -8.57 -24.86 -10.16
N PRO A 404 -9.83 -24.40 -10.38
CA PRO A 404 -10.08 -23.25 -11.23
C PRO A 404 -9.49 -21.96 -10.68
N LEU A 405 -9.50 -21.80 -9.34
CA LEU A 405 -8.96 -20.63 -8.64
C LEU A 405 -7.43 -20.59 -8.75
N ILE A 406 -6.77 -21.73 -8.58
CA ILE A 406 -5.31 -21.88 -8.76
C ILE A 406 -4.92 -21.56 -10.20
N LYS A 407 -5.66 -22.06 -11.20
CA LYS A 407 -5.42 -21.75 -12.62
C LYS A 407 -5.55 -20.26 -12.90
N LYS A 408 -6.64 -19.63 -12.40
CA LYS A 408 -6.86 -18.18 -12.51
C LYS A 408 -5.71 -17.41 -11.86
N ALA A 409 -5.30 -17.84 -10.66
CA ALA A 409 -4.24 -17.18 -9.91
C ALA A 409 -2.88 -17.25 -10.57
N ASN A 410 -2.48 -18.45 -11.02
CA ASN A 410 -1.21 -18.64 -11.72
C ASN A 410 -1.19 -17.97 -13.10
N LYS A 411 -2.34 -17.88 -13.78
CA LYS A 411 -2.46 -17.08 -15.01
C LYS A 411 -2.15 -15.62 -14.71
N PHE A 412 -2.77 -15.03 -13.68
CA PHE A 412 -2.51 -13.65 -13.28
C PHE A 412 -1.03 -13.42 -12.93
N LEU A 413 -0.44 -14.28 -12.08
CA LEU A 413 0.97 -14.18 -11.71
C LEU A 413 1.90 -14.21 -12.93
N ARG A 414 1.59 -15.05 -13.92
CA ARG A 414 2.38 -15.14 -15.14
C ARG A 414 2.30 -13.85 -15.97
N GLU A 415 1.15 -13.19 -16.03
CA GLU A 415 1.02 -11.90 -16.72
C GLU A 415 1.77 -10.80 -15.95
N MET A 416 1.55 -10.67 -14.64
CA MET A 416 2.19 -9.62 -13.84
C MET A 416 3.72 -9.71 -13.78
N ARG A 417 4.29 -10.92 -13.82
CA ARG A 417 5.75 -11.12 -13.86
C ARG A 417 6.42 -10.52 -15.09
N LYS A 418 5.67 -10.27 -16.18
CA LYS A 418 6.20 -9.64 -17.39
C LYS A 418 6.41 -8.14 -17.20
N ASP A 419 5.56 -7.51 -16.39
CA ASP A 419 5.47 -6.06 -16.30
C ASP A 419 6.11 -5.48 -15.04
N VAL A 420 6.15 -6.23 -13.93
CA VAL A 420 6.61 -5.73 -12.63
C VAL A 420 7.51 -6.74 -11.91
N ASP A 421 8.72 -6.31 -11.57
CA ASP A 421 9.76 -7.15 -10.93
C ASP A 421 9.32 -7.78 -9.60
N PHE A 422 8.46 -7.08 -8.84
CA PHE A 422 7.89 -7.56 -7.57
C PHE A 422 7.31 -8.99 -7.67
N TRP A 423 6.62 -9.31 -8.77
CA TRP A 423 5.93 -10.60 -8.92
C TRP A 423 6.85 -11.76 -9.31
N LYS A 424 8.12 -11.49 -9.68
CA LYS A 424 9.08 -12.52 -10.09
C LYS A 424 9.41 -13.48 -8.95
N GLU A 425 9.39 -12.99 -7.71
CA GLU A 425 9.67 -13.79 -6.52
C GLU A 425 8.43 -14.49 -5.96
N TYR A 426 7.23 -14.08 -6.39
CA TYR A 426 5.99 -14.70 -5.91
C TYR A 426 5.87 -16.12 -6.43
N LYS A 427 5.67 -17.11 -5.55
CA LYS A 427 5.55 -18.52 -5.96
C LYS A 427 4.17 -18.79 -6.57
N ASN A 428 4.13 -19.68 -7.57
CA ASN A 428 2.86 -20.21 -8.07
C ASN A 428 2.12 -20.95 -6.94
N TYR A 429 0.80 -20.95 -7.01
CA TYR A 429 -0.07 -21.76 -6.16
C TYR A 429 -0.10 -23.18 -6.69
N LYS A 430 0.01 -24.15 -5.79
CA LYS A 430 -0.19 -25.57 -6.10
C LYS A 430 -1.18 -26.18 -5.12
N ILE A 431 -1.94 -27.17 -5.58
CA ILE A 431 -2.98 -27.79 -4.76
C ILE A 431 -2.37 -28.55 -3.58
N GLU A 432 -1.17 -29.12 -3.75
CA GLU A 432 -0.46 -29.88 -2.70
C GLU A 432 0.06 -28.98 -1.57
N GLU A 433 0.06 -27.66 -1.77
CA GLU A 433 0.45 -26.68 -0.76
C GLU A 433 -0.75 -26.25 0.12
N LEU A 434 -1.98 -26.62 -0.26
CA LEU A 434 -3.17 -26.39 0.56
C LEU A 434 -3.37 -27.57 1.53
N GLN A 435 -3.75 -27.27 2.77
CA GLN A 435 -4.13 -28.31 3.72
C GLN A 435 -5.58 -28.70 3.48
N ASN A 436 -5.88 -30.00 3.51
CA ASN A 436 -7.26 -30.49 3.35
C ASN A 436 -8.14 -30.05 4.52
N GLU A 437 -7.57 -30.01 5.73
CA GLU A 437 -8.25 -29.64 6.97
C GLU A 437 -7.45 -28.57 7.71
N TYR A 438 -8.15 -27.51 8.11
CA TYR A 438 -7.65 -26.43 8.95
C TYR A 438 -8.37 -26.49 10.29
N LYS A 439 -7.77 -27.16 11.26
CA LYS A 439 -8.31 -27.28 12.62
C LYS A 439 -7.74 -26.20 13.55
N LEU A 440 -8.63 -25.46 14.20
CA LEU A 440 -8.31 -24.50 15.25
C LEU A 440 -8.54 -25.15 16.62
N GLU A 441 -7.50 -25.17 17.45
CA GLU A 441 -7.56 -25.69 18.82
C GLU A 441 -7.26 -24.57 19.81
N THR A 442 -8.19 -24.32 20.71
CA THR A 442 -8.09 -23.33 21.80
C THR A 442 -8.32 -24.04 23.14
N ALA A 443 -7.56 -23.65 24.15
CA ALA A 443 -7.63 -24.19 25.50
C ALA A 443 -8.75 -23.53 26.31
N ASN A 444 -8.94 -22.22 26.16
CA ASN A 444 -9.86 -21.42 26.98
C ASN A 444 -11.08 -20.88 26.20
N GLY A 445 -11.21 -21.23 24.92
CA GLY A 445 -12.39 -20.90 24.12
C GLY A 445 -12.43 -19.45 23.64
N LEU A 446 -11.28 -18.77 23.46
CA LEU A 446 -11.23 -17.41 22.93
C LEU A 446 -11.97 -17.26 21.60
N GLU A 447 -11.86 -18.24 20.70
CA GLU A 447 -12.57 -18.25 19.41
C GLU A 447 -14.08 -18.22 19.59
N LYS A 448 -14.62 -18.90 20.62
CA LYS A 448 -16.06 -18.88 20.91
C LYS A 448 -16.51 -17.51 21.39
N LYS A 449 -15.68 -16.84 22.20
CA LYS A 449 -15.94 -15.45 22.64
C LYS A 449 -15.92 -14.50 21.46
N LEU A 450 -14.90 -14.59 20.60
CA LEU A 450 -14.77 -13.73 19.40
C LEU A 450 -15.88 -13.97 18.36
N LYS A 451 -16.54 -15.13 18.36
CA LYS A 451 -17.72 -15.39 17.50
C LYS A 451 -19.02 -14.78 18.02
N GLN A 452 -19.07 -14.30 19.27
CA GLN A 452 -20.26 -13.65 19.83
C GLN A 452 -20.43 -12.20 19.35
N ILE A 453 -19.32 -11.58 18.94
CA ILE A 453 -19.27 -10.23 18.38
C ILE A 453 -19.31 -10.26 16.85
N ASN A 454 -19.69 -9.13 16.24
CA ASN A 454 -19.79 -9.02 14.79
C ASN A 454 -18.40 -8.97 14.12
N THR A 455 -18.39 -9.02 12.79
CA THR A 455 -17.18 -9.09 11.98
C THR A 455 -16.27 -7.88 12.20
N GLY A 456 -16.82 -6.66 12.21
CA GLY A 456 -16.07 -5.43 12.40
C GLY A 456 -15.44 -5.34 13.79
N GLU A 457 -16.17 -5.71 14.84
CA GLU A 457 -15.66 -5.78 16.21
C GLU A 457 -14.53 -6.81 16.34
N ARG A 458 -14.68 -7.98 15.71
CA ARG A 458 -13.62 -8.99 15.70
C ARG A 458 -12.37 -8.48 14.98
N LEU A 459 -12.54 -7.76 13.88
CA LEU A 459 -11.43 -7.10 13.19
C LEU A 459 -10.78 -6.01 14.04
N HIS A 460 -11.57 -5.24 14.81
CA HIS A 460 -11.06 -4.26 15.75
C HIS A 460 -10.19 -4.93 16.84
N PHE A 461 -10.67 -6.03 17.42
CA PHE A 461 -9.88 -6.85 18.33
C PHE A 461 -8.57 -7.34 17.71
N PHE A 462 -8.60 -7.82 16.46
CA PHE A 462 -7.39 -8.29 15.79
C PHE A 462 -6.39 -7.17 15.47
N ASP A 463 -6.84 -5.94 15.39
CA ASP A 463 -5.96 -4.78 15.22
C ASP A 463 -5.08 -4.57 16.46
N PHE A 464 -5.69 -4.59 17.64
CA PHE A 464 -4.99 -4.67 18.91
C PHE A 464 -4.10 -5.93 18.99
N ALA A 465 -4.66 -7.10 18.68
CA ALA A 465 -3.94 -8.35 18.87
C ALA A 465 -2.67 -8.44 17.99
N THR A 466 -2.70 -7.84 16.79
CA THR A 466 -1.54 -7.80 15.89
C THR A 466 -0.37 -7.04 16.51
N VAL A 467 -0.66 -6.00 17.29
CA VAL A 467 0.35 -5.17 17.98
C VAL A 467 0.65 -5.64 19.40
N TYR A 468 -0.10 -6.63 19.90
CA TYR A 468 0.00 -7.14 21.27
C TYR A 468 1.37 -7.68 21.66
N SER A 469 2.13 -8.21 20.68
CA SER A 469 3.50 -8.69 20.93
C SER A 469 4.44 -7.63 21.51
N TYR A 470 4.12 -6.35 21.33
CA TYR A 470 4.87 -5.21 21.87
C TYR A 470 4.00 -4.19 22.62
N ARG A 471 2.71 -4.48 22.82
CA ARG A 471 1.75 -3.61 23.52
C ARG A 471 0.92 -4.43 24.50
N LYS A 472 1.03 -4.13 25.79
CA LYS A 472 0.32 -4.85 26.87
C LYS A 472 -1.11 -4.33 27.08
N PHE A 473 -1.36 -3.05 26.80
CA PHE A 473 -2.59 -2.35 27.11
C PHE A 473 -3.27 -1.79 25.87
N TRP A 474 -4.58 -1.67 25.92
CA TRP A 474 -5.39 -1.13 24.82
C TRP A 474 -6.40 -0.11 25.32
N ASN A 475 -6.61 0.95 24.55
CA ASN A 475 -7.65 1.96 24.79
C ASN A 475 -8.75 1.96 23.73
N GLY A 476 -8.72 1.01 22.81
CA GLY A 476 -9.71 0.97 21.72
C GLY A 476 -9.40 1.81 20.51
N ASP A 477 -8.15 2.22 20.35
CA ASP A 477 -7.69 2.76 19.09
C ASP A 477 -7.70 1.70 17.99
N SER A 478 -8.05 2.13 16.78
CA SER A 478 -8.03 1.32 15.56
C SER A 478 -7.10 1.90 14.49
N SER A 479 -6.56 1.04 13.65
CA SER A 479 -5.73 1.35 12.51
C SER A 479 -6.59 1.80 11.33
N TYR A 480 -5.98 2.55 10.42
CA TYR A 480 -6.67 3.02 9.21
C TYR A 480 -7.26 1.87 8.38
N LYS A 481 -6.65 0.68 8.42
CA LYS A 481 -7.13 -0.50 7.68
C LYS A 481 -8.50 -0.95 8.20
N THR A 482 -8.65 -1.09 9.51
CA THR A 482 -9.90 -1.55 10.14
C THR A 482 -10.95 -0.44 10.17
N ARG A 483 -10.57 0.84 10.30
CA ARG A 483 -11.48 1.99 10.18
C ARG A 483 -12.29 2.01 8.89
N SER A 484 -11.72 1.49 7.81
CA SER A 484 -12.44 1.37 6.54
C SER A 484 -13.74 0.55 6.67
N TYR A 485 -13.87 -0.36 7.65
CA TYR A 485 -15.12 -1.11 7.92
C TYR A 485 -16.23 -0.24 8.53
N GLY A 486 -15.94 1.02 8.85
CA GLY A 486 -16.88 1.90 9.52
C GLY A 486 -17.00 1.64 11.02
N ILE A 487 -16.11 0.85 11.61
CA ILE A 487 -16.18 0.47 13.04
C ILE A 487 -16.34 1.72 13.91
N ASN A 488 -17.35 1.72 14.77
CA ASN A 488 -17.45 2.67 15.87
C ASN A 488 -16.58 2.16 17.02
N GLU A 489 -15.41 2.75 17.22
CA GLU A 489 -14.43 2.34 18.24
C GLU A 489 -15.07 2.26 19.64
N LEU A 490 -15.93 3.23 20.00
CA LEU A 490 -16.60 3.30 21.30
C LEU A 490 -17.57 2.13 21.52
N ASP A 491 -18.47 1.91 20.57
CA ASP A 491 -19.45 0.82 20.65
C ASP A 491 -18.75 -0.54 20.60
N SER A 492 -17.75 -0.65 19.72
CA SER A 492 -16.98 -1.88 19.55
C SER A 492 -16.23 -2.27 20.82
N ILE A 493 -15.61 -1.30 21.50
CA ILE A 493 -14.88 -1.56 22.73
C ILE A 493 -15.80 -1.98 23.86
N LYS A 494 -16.97 -1.36 23.96
CA LYS A 494 -17.98 -1.77 24.92
C LYS A 494 -18.33 -3.26 24.72
N ASN A 495 -18.66 -3.65 23.49
CA ASN A 495 -19.05 -5.02 23.16
C ASN A 495 -17.88 -6.02 23.35
N ILE A 496 -16.65 -5.65 22.97
CA ILE A 496 -15.46 -6.49 23.19
C ILE A 496 -15.17 -6.65 24.69
N SER A 497 -15.35 -5.60 25.50
CA SER A 497 -15.13 -5.65 26.95
C SER A 497 -16.13 -6.59 27.64
N GLU A 498 -17.38 -6.65 27.16
CA GLU A 498 -18.43 -7.54 27.66
C GLU A 498 -18.11 -9.04 27.44
N LEU A 499 -17.20 -9.38 26.51
CA LEU A 499 -16.75 -10.78 26.33
C LEU A 499 -16.02 -11.35 27.55
N GLY A 500 -15.48 -10.46 28.41
CA GLY A 500 -14.71 -10.84 29.58
C GLY A 500 -13.29 -11.32 29.26
N ILE A 501 -12.74 -10.94 28.09
CA ILE A 501 -11.39 -11.30 27.63
C ILE A 501 -10.32 -10.24 28.00
N PHE A 502 -10.76 -9.11 28.55
CA PHE A 502 -9.92 -8.04 29.06
C PHE A 502 -10.23 -7.76 30.53
N ASP A 503 -9.22 -7.32 31.28
CA ASP A 503 -9.37 -6.66 32.57
C ASP A 503 -9.31 -5.14 32.38
N THR A 504 -10.21 -4.41 33.03
CA THR A 504 -10.08 -2.95 33.13
C THR A 504 -9.09 -2.63 34.24
N VAL A 505 -8.02 -1.92 33.90
CA VAL A 505 -6.92 -1.62 34.82
C VAL A 505 -6.70 -0.13 34.96
N ASN A 506 -6.04 0.28 36.04
CA ASN A 506 -5.59 1.66 36.24
C ASN A 506 -4.08 1.65 36.52
N ASP A 507 -3.29 1.34 35.48
CA ASP A 507 -1.84 1.18 35.56
C ASP A 507 -1.12 2.32 34.83
N ILE A 508 -0.41 3.17 35.58
CA ILE A 508 0.38 4.29 35.05
C ILE A 508 1.31 3.86 33.91
N ASN A 509 1.84 2.63 33.96
CA ASN A 509 2.73 2.10 32.92
C ASN A 509 2.04 1.88 31.57
N ALA A 510 0.70 1.95 31.52
CA ALA A 510 -0.03 1.89 30.27
C ALA A 510 0.00 3.21 29.47
N ILE A 511 0.29 4.35 30.12
CA ILE A 511 0.24 5.68 29.50
C ILE A 511 1.01 5.78 28.17
N PRO A 512 2.26 5.27 28.06
CA PRO A 512 3.01 5.29 26.80
C PRO A 512 2.32 4.55 25.65
N GLU A 513 1.52 3.54 25.95
CA GLU A 513 0.85 2.69 24.97
C GLU A 513 -0.55 3.19 24.60
N ILE A 514 -1.23 3.89 25.49
CA ILE A 514 -2.66 4.24 25.33
C ILE A 514 -2.91 5.73 25.06
N THR A 515 -1.88 6.55 25.02
CA THR A 515 -2.04 8.00 24.82
C THR A 515 -1.10 8.53 23.76
N SER A 516 -1.46 9.67 23.18
CA SER A 516 -0.58 10.36 22.25
C SER A 516 0.48 11.17 23.00
N LYS A 517 1.67 11.30 22.43
CA LYS A 517 2.73 12.19 22.93
C LYS A 517 2.24 13.63 23.11
N GLY A 518 1.39 14.10 22.20
CA GLY A 518 0.84 15.45 22.23
C GLY A 518 -0.04 15.69 23.45
N GLU A 519 -0.95 14.75 23.71
CA GLU A 519 -1.88 14.80 24.83
C GLU A 519 -1.18 14.78 26.19
N LEU A 520 -0.24 13.84 26.40
CA LEU A 520 0.52 13.77 27.65
C LEU A 520 1.34 15.04 27.88
N LYS A 521 2.02 15.52 26.82
CA LYS A 521 2.83 16.75 26.88
C LYS A 521 1.98 17.97 27.24
N GLU A 522 0.88 18.21 26.53
CA GLU A 522 0.03 19.38 26.74
C GLU A 522 -0.56 19.38 28.16
N THR A 523 -1.00 18.21 28.64
CA THR A 523 -1.59 18.08 29.96
C THR A 523 -0.55 18.25 31.07
N ALA A 524 0.66 17.72 30.87
CA ALA A 524 1.78 17.91 31.80
C ALA A 524 2.26 19.37 31.85
N GLU A 525 2.37 20.06 30.72
CA GLU A 525 2.73 21.48 30.67
C GLU A 525 1.69 22.34 31.40
N LYS A 526 0.39 22.05 31.24
CA LYS A 526 -0.69 22.71 32.00
C LYS A 526 -0.60 22.48 33.50
N ALA A 527 -0.12 21.31 33.92
CA ALA A 527 0.12 20.99 35.33
C ALA A 527 1.44 21.57 35.89
N GLY A 528 2.20 22.33 35.09
CA GLY A 528 3.42 23.03 35.51
C GLY A 528 4.71 22.24 35.32
N PHE A 529 4.69 21.12 34.59
CA PHE A 529 5.91 20.36 34.27
C PHE A 529 6.64 20.94 33.06
N GLU A 530 7.97 21.10 33.15
CA GLU A 530 8.79 21.55 32.03
C GLU A 530 9.11 20.39 31.07
N ILE A 531 8.48 20.38 29.90
CA ILE A 531 8.63 19.33 28.89
C ILE A 531 9.28 19.87 27.61
N LYS A 532 10.39 19.27 27.17
CA LYS A 532 11.06 19.69 25.92
C LYS A 532 10.34 19.12 24.70
N LYS A 533 10.13 19.95 23.67
CA LYS A 533 9.49 19.56 22.40
C LYS A 533 10.18 18.38 21.69
N SER A 534 11.50 18.23 21.86
CA SER A 534 12.30 17.16 21.26
C SER A 534 12.23 15.83 21.99
N TRP A 535 11.59 15.75 23.17
CA TRP A 535 11.49 14.49 23.90
C TRP A 535 10.54 13.49 23.22
N THR A 536 10.90 12.22 23.33
CA THR A 536 10.06 11.08 22.95
C THR A 536 9.00 10.82 24.01
N MET A 537 7.97 10.02 23.68
CA MET A 537 6.92 9.63 24.64
C MET A 537 7.54 9.02 25.90
N ASP A 538 8.44 8.04 25.74
CA ASP A 538 9.11 7.36 26.84
C ASP A 538 9.91 8.34 27.70
N LYS A 539 10.62 9.28 27.08
CA LYS A 539 11.43 10.26 27.81
C LYS A 539 10.57 11.24 28.63
N ILE A 540 9.40 11.63 28.10
CA ILE A 540 8.44 12.45 28.85
C ILE A 540 7.94 11.66 30.06
N PHE A 541 7.50 10.42 29.83
CA PHE A 541 6.98 9.54 30.86
C PHE A 541 8.02 9.25 31.96
N GLU A 542 9.22 8.81 31.59
CA GLU A 542 10.34 8.58 32.50
C GLU A 542 10.70 9.83 33.31
N ASN A 543 10.63 11.01 32.70
CA ASN A 543 10.89 12.27 33.41
C ASN A 543 9.83 12.55 34.49
N LEU A 544 8.55 12.35 34.16
CA LEU A 544 7.44 12.51 35.10
C LEU A 544 7.49 11.46 36.22
N MET A 545 7.92 10.24 35.93
CA MET A 545 8.05 9.17 36.93
C MET A 545 9.11 9.44 38.02
N LYS A 546 10.07 10.36 37.79
CA LYS A 546 11.16 10.67 38.72
C LYS A 546 10.73 11.39 40.00
N SER A 547 9.58 12.08 40.00
CA SER A 547 9.12 12.86 41.16
C SER A 547 7.78 12.35 41.68
N GLU A 548 7.53 12.48 42.98
CA GLU A 548 6.24 12.12 43.58
C GLU A 548 5.07 12.94 43.01
N GLN A 549 5.33 14.22 42.72
CA GLN A 549 4.37 15.10 42.04
C GLN A 549 4.04 14.59 40.64
N GLY A 550 5.04 14.17 39.87
CA GLY A 550 4.84 13.62 38.54
C GLY A 550 4.13 12.26 38.55
N GLN A 551 4.43 11.38 39.50
CA GLN A 551 3.69 10.13 39.69
C GLN A 551 2.23 10.38 40.08
N SER A 552 1.96 11.36 40.95
CA SER A 552 0.60 11.74 41.34
C SER A 552 -0.18 12.33 40.17
N PHE A 553 0.46 13.17 39.36
CA PHE A 553 -0.09 13.67 38.11
C PHE A 553 -0.44 12.53 37.16
N LEU A 554 0.48 11.57 36.95
CA LEU A 554 0.25 10.45 36.05
C LEU A 554 -0.92 9.56 36.53
N LYS A 555 -1.07 9.35 37.84
CA LYS A 555 -2.22 8.63 38.44
C LYS A 555 -3.55 9.31 38.13
N GLU A 556 -3.62 10.64 38.27
CA GLU A 556 -4.85 11.37 37.95
C GLU A 556 -5.09 11.40 36.43
N PHE A 557 -4.02 11.55 35.63
CA PHE A 557 -4.11 11.59 34.17
C PHE A 557 -4.69 10.31 33.56
N ILE A 558 -4.39 9.14 34.14
CA ILE A 558 -4.88 7.87 33.63
C ILE A 558 -6.29 7.51 34.12
N LYS A 559 -6.76 8.10 35.21
CA LYS A 559 -8.00 7.72 35.91
C LYS A 559 -9.26 7.76 35.04
N ASP A 560 -9.33 8.71 34.11
CA ASP A 560 -10.48 8.89 33.20
C ASP A 560 -10.28 8.16 31.86
N LYS A 561 -9.20 7.38 31.72
CA LYS A 561 -8.86 6.67 30.49
C LYS A 561 -9.29 5.22 30.58
N GLN A 562 -9.82 4.73 29.48
CA GLN A 562 -10.08 3.31 29.32
C GLN A 562 -8.76 2.57 29.07
N VAL A 563 -8.43 1.65 29.98
CA VAL A 563 -7.24 0.81 29.87
C VAL A 563 -7.65 -0.64 30.00
N LEU A 564 -7.49 -1.38 28.91
CA LEU A 564 -7.83 -2.79 28.80
C LEU A 564 -6.54 -3.60 28.75
N ALA A 565 -6.36 -4.50 29.70
CA ALA A 565 -5.29 -5.48 29.70
C ALA A 565 -5.85 -6.83 29.23
N PHE A 566 -5.27 -7.41 28.18
CA PHE A 566 -5.73 -8.71 27.69
C PHE A 566 -5.40 -9.81 28.69
N LYS A 567 -6.38 -10.65 29.03
CA LYS A 567 -6.21 -11.67 30.07
C LYS A 567 -5.22 -12.75 29.65
N ASP A 568 -4.32 -13.08 30.58
CA ASP A 568 -3.23 -14.02 30.33
C ASP A 568 -3.71 -15.44 29.99
N GLU A 569 -4.88 -15.84 30.50
CA GLU A 569 -5.50 -17.14 30.19
C GLU A 569 -5.77 -17.33 28.69
N TYR A 570 -6.05 -16.25 27.94
CA TYR A 570 -6.34 -16.33 26.51
C TYR A 570 -5.09 -16.20 25.62
N ARG A 571 -3.89 -16.03 26.18
CA ARG A 571 -2.66 -15.85 25.38
C ARG A 571 -2.30 -17.05 24.52
N ILE A 572 -2.50 -18.26 25.04
CA ILE A 572 -2.23 -19.51 24.29
C ILE A 572 -3.21 -19.62 23.13
N ASP A 573 -4.50 -19.36 23.38
CA ASP A 573 -5.53 -19.36 22.34
C ASP A 573 -5.23 -18.33 21.26
N LEU A 574 -4.87 -17.10 21.63
CA LEU A 574 -4.52 -16.06 20.68
C LEU A 574 -3.32 -16.46 19.82
N THR A 575 -2.30 -17.08 20.42
CA THR A 575 -1.14 -17.63 19.69
C THR A 575 -1.56 -18.70 18.69
N ASN A 576 -2.48 -19.59 19.08
CA ASN A 576 -3.00 -20.63 18.21
C ASN A 576 -3.83 -20.05 17.06
N ILE A 577 -4.64 -19.01 17.31
CA ILE A 577 -5.37 -18.27 16.28
C ILE A 577 -4.39 -17.61 15.29
N PHE A 578 -3.30 -17.00 15.74
CA PHE A 578 -2.30 -16.42 14.82
C PHE A 578 -1.59 -17.48 13.97
N LYS A 579 -1.20 -18.61 14.57
CA LYS A 579 -0.66 -19.74 13.80
C LYS A 579 -1.67 -20.25 12.78
N HIS A 580 -2.96 -20.24 13.13
CA HIS A 580 -4.04 -20.61 12.21
C HIS A 580 -4.18 -19.60 11.06
N GLN A 581 -4.12 -18.30 11.34
CA GLN A 581 -4.07 -17.23 10.31
C GLN A 581 -2.97 -17.48 9.29
N GLU A 582 -1.76 -17.79 9.75
CA GLU A 582 -0.63 -18.07 8.86
C GLU A 582 -0.88 -19.29 7.97
N LYS A 583 -1.46 -20.36 8.52
CA LYS A 583 -1.77 -21.60 7.79
C LYS A 583 -2.84 -21.38 6.71
N ILE A 584 -3.90 -20.62 7.02
CA ILE A 584 -5.03 -20.44 6.10
C ILE A 584 -4.76 -19.41 5.00
N LYS A 585 -3.76 -18.52 5.17
CA LYS A 585 -3.48 -17.39 4.27
C LYS A 585 -3.50 -17.77 2.78
N ARG A 586 -2.75 -18.82 2.41
CA ARG A 586 -2.67 -19.32 1.02
C ARG A 586 -4.02 -19.73 0.44
N THR A 587 -4.88 -20.34 1.27
CA THR A 587 -6.24 -20.74 0.89
C THR A 587 -7.13 -19.51 0.78
N VAL A 588 -7.00 -18.56 1.71
CA VAL A 588 -7.75 -17.29 1.70
C VAL A 588 -7.44 -16.47 0.45
N ASP A 589 -6.18 -16.38 0.03
CA ASP A 589 -5.80 -15.72 -1.22
C ASP A 589 -6.60 -16.29 -2.40
N LEU A 590 -6.74 -17.61 -2.48
CA LEU A 590 -7.53 -18.27 -3.53
C LEU A 590 -9.04 -18.03 -3.38
N ILE A 591 -9.56 -18.00 -2.16
CA ILE A 591 -10.97 -17.64 -1.91
C ILE A 591 -11.27 -16.24 -2.45
N THR A 592 -10.35 -15.27 -2.28
CA THR A 592 -10.53 -13.94 -2.84
C THR A 592 -10.61 -13.94 -4.38
N MET A 593 -10.08 -14.97 -5.07
CA MET A 593 -10.10 -15.08 -6.53
C MET A 593 -11.42 -15.59 -7.12
N MET A 594 -12.41 -15.99 -6.31
CA MET A 594 -13.75 -16.35 -6.77
C MET A 594 -14.42 -15.22 -7.57
#